data_AF-A0AAN6BLS1-F1
#
_entry.id   AF-A0AAN6BLS1-F1
#
_cell.length_a   1.000
_cell.length_b   1.000
_cell.length_c   1.000
_cell.angle_alpha   90.00
_cell.angle_beta   90.00
_cell.angle_gamma   90.00
#
_symmetry.space_group_name_H-M   'P 1'
#
loop_
_entity.id
_entity.type
_entity.pdbx_description
1 polymer ?
#
loop_
_entity_poly.entity_id
_entity_poly.type
_entity_poly.pdbx_seq_one_letter_code
_entity_poly.pdbx_strand_id
1 'polypeptide(L)'
;MSEFPSLQPAFTVQVTIDLGFAVGSASRSNSLQVVPMTGGTVKSDPGYSLALDAEFVGTGNDYIHADPDNKHLRLNAHGVIKTKDEALLYMNYTGVVTMGPAEQAVFSGKADDGATAFGNSFTHFTFETGDERYKEFENRVFVGQGRFRVEKGKPIVVEYKIPSWNVELLEVFRLHAASVNAVKAPPQPGDVRNHPLLRLQSQTSQDESTNAVASVEHTP
;
A
#
# COMPACT_ATOMS: atom_id res chain seq x y z
N MET A 1 16.56 -16.31 -9.14
CA MET A 1 15.91 -15.00 -8.90
C MET A 1 16.80 -14.22 -7.95
N SER A 2 16.87 -12.89 -8.04
CA SER A 2 17.61 -12.09 -7.07
C SER A 2 16.99 -12.27 -5.68
N GLU A 3 17.82 -12.34 -4.64
CA GLU A 3 17.35 -12.36 -3.24
C GLU A 3 16.87 -10.97 -2.76
N PHE A 4 16.96 -9.96 -3.64
CA PHE A 4 16.45 -8.62 -3.41
C PHE A 4 15.00 -8.49 -3.86
N PRO A 5 14.17 -7.75 -3.13
CA PRO A 5 12.79 -7.58 -3.53
C PRO A 5 12.70 -6.56 -4.69
N SER A 6 11.64 -6.67 -5.49
CA SER A 6 11.45 -5.89 -6.72
C SER A 6 10.43 -4.77 -6.53
N LEU A 7 10.56 -3.72 -7.33
CA LEU A 7 9.69 -2.56 -7.32
C LEU A 7 8.78 -2.53 -8.56
N GLN A 8 7.55 -2.06 -8.39
CA GLN A 8 6.59 -1.78 -9.47
C GLN A 8 6.16 -0.30 -9.40
N PRO A 9 5.86 0.36 -10.54
CA PRO A 9 5.29 1.71 -10.54
C PRO A 9 4.00 1.77 -9.70
N ALA A 10 3.87 2.78 -8.83
CA ALA A 10 2.70 2.96 -7.99
C ALA A 10 1.98 4.27 -8.28
N PHE A 11 2.65 5.42 -8.12
CA PHE A 11 2.05 6.72 -8.39
C PHE A 11 3.08 7.80 -8.76
N THR A 12 2.57 8.88 -9.34
CA THR A 12 3.29 10.14 -9.54
C THR A 12 2.74 11.17 -8.57
N VAL A 13 3.65 11.82 -7.82
CA VAL A 13 3.32 12.98 -6.98
C VAL A 13 3.90 14.21 -7.65
N GLN A 14 3.11 15.26 -7.78
CA GLN A 14 3.58 16.58 -8.18
C GLN A 14 3.23 17.56 -7.07
N VAL A 15 4.24 18.19 -6.48
CA VAL A 15 4.07 19.15 -5.38
C VAL A 15 4.41 20.53 -5.91
N THR A 16 3.45 21.44 -5.85
CA THR A 16 3.69 22.86 -6.11
C THR A 16 4.28 23.49 -4.85
N ILE A 17 5.42 24.18 -5.00
CA ILE A 17 6.12 24.80 -3.87
C ILE A 17 6.33 26.30 -4.09
N ASP A 18 6.36 27.03 -2.97
CA ASP A 18 6.77 28.43 -2.93
C ASP A 18 8.25 28.58 -2.55
N LEU A 19 8.73 29.83 -2.51
CA LEU A 19 10.05 30.15 -2.01
C LEU A 19 10.20 29.71 -0.55
N GLY A 20 11.31 29.05 -0.24
CA GLY A 20 11.59 28.59 1.10
C GLY A 20 12.01 29.72 2.04
N PHE A 21 11.47 29.71 3.25
CA PHE A 21 11.89 30.59 4.34
C PHE A 21 13.21 30.13 4.92
N ALA A 22 14.24 30.99 4.84
CA ALA A 22 15.55 30.73 5.44
C ALA A 22 15.49 30.96 6.96
N VAL A 23 15.17 29.91 7.72
CA VAL A 23 15.08 29.97 9.19
C VAL A 23 16.47 30.05 9.83
N GLY A 24 17.47 29.42 9.21
CA GLY A 24 18.84 29.38 9.73
C GLY A 24 19.06 28.24 10.73
N SER A 25 20.05 28.36 11.61
CA SER A 25 20.40 27.34 12.60
C SER A 25 20.40 27.93 14.00
N ALA A 26 19.67 27.30 14.92
CA ALA A 26 19.68 27.69 16.34
C ALA A 26 20.79 27.00 17.15
N SER A 27 21.05 25.70 16.94
CA SER A 27 21.99 24.92 17.77
C SER A 27 22.67 23.74 17.09
N ARG A 28 22.21 23.31 15.91
CA ARG A 28 22.63 22.05 15.28
C ARG A 28 23.69 22.22 14.18
N SER A 29 24.14 23.45 13.94
CA SER A 29 25.06 23.83 12.84
C SER A 29 24.57 23.48 11.42
N ASN A 30 23.38 22.89 11.27
CA ASN A 30 22.70 22.68 9.99
C ASN A 30 21.61 23.74 9.78
N SER A 31 21.63 24.41 8.64
CA SER A 31 20.61 25.42 8.33
C SER A 31 19.27 24.76 8.01
N LEU A 32 18.21 25.24 8.64
CA LEU A 32 16.82 24.90 8.31
C LEU A 32 16.27 25.88 7.27
N GLN A 33 15.67 25.32 6.23
CA GLN A 33 14.77 26.01 5.31
C GLN A 33 13.38 25.37 5.40
N VAL A 34 12.34 26.18 5.47
CA VAL A 34 10.95 25.70 5.45
C VAL A 34 10.34 26.08 4.11
N VAL A 35 10.01 25.08 3.30
CA VAL A 35 9.44 25.27 1.95
C VAL A 35 7.94 24.98 1.99
N PRO A 36 7.07 25.98 1.74
CA PRO A 36 5.64 25.75 1.68
C PRO A 36 5.26 24.88 0.49
N MET A 37 4.41 23.89 0.74
CA MET A 37 3.78 23.03 -0.26
C MET A 37 2.36 23.53 -0.48
N THR A 38 2.17 24.32 -1.54
CA THR A 38 0.97 25.14 -1.76
C THR A 38 -0.09 24.45 -2.62
N GLY A 39 0.23 23.30 -3.19
CA GLY A 39 -0.72 22.51 -3.97
C GLY A 39 -0.03 21.30 -4.58
N GLY A 40 -0.75 20.64 -5.49
CA GLY A 40 -0.22 19.49 -6.19
C GLY A 40 -1.22 18.37 -6.41
N THR A 41 -0.74 17.27 -6.99
CA THR A 41 -1.55 16.07 -7.26
C THR A 41 -0.80 14.81 -6.88
N VAL A 42 -1.57 13.76 -6.58
CA VAL A 42 -1.10 12.39 -6.43
C VAL A 42 -1.95 11.49 -7.32
N LYS A 43 -1.32 10.82 -8.28
CA LYS A 43 -2.04 10.01 -9.27
C LYS A 43 -1.37 8.65 -9.45
N SER A 44 -2.17 7.59 -9.33
CA SER A 44 -1.71 6.22 -9.54
C SER A 44 -1.29 5.96 -10.98
N ASP A 45 -0.27 5.11 -11.12
CA ASP A 45 0.14 4.58 -12.41
C ASP A 45 -0.94 3.61 -12.91
N PRO A 46 -1.23 3.57 -14.22
CA PRO A 46 -2.23 2.64 -14.77
C PRO A 46 -1.95 1.19 -14.36
N GLY A 47 -2.94 0.54 -13.73
CA GLY A 47 -2.84 -0.86 -13.33
C GLY A 47 -2.25 -1.09 -11.94
N TYR A 48 -1.84 -0.05 -11.21
CA TYR A 48 -1.48 -0.22 -9.80
C TYR A 48 -2.73 -0.55 -8.96
N SER A 49 -2.61 -1.56 -8.08
CA SER A 49 -3.76 -2.15 -7.37
C SER A 49 -4.42 -1.20 -6.37
N LEU A 50 -3.66 -0.24 -5.83
CA LEU A 50 -4.19 0.80 -4.93
C LEU A 50 -4.37 2.09 -5.71
N ALA A 51 -5.54 2.24 -6.32
CA ALA A 51 -5.88 3.46 -7.04
C ALA A 51 -6.00 4.65 -6.08
N LEU A 52 -5.37 5.75 -6.47
CA LEU A 52 -5.37 7.03 -5.78
C LEU A 52 -5.35 8.13 -6.83
N ASP A 53 -6.35 9.02 -6.75
CA ASP A 53 -6.42 10.28 -7.48
C ASP A 53 -6.80 11.36 -6.47
N ALA A 54 -5.82 12.17 -6.10
CA ALA A 54 -5.92 13.12 -5.00
C ALA A 54 -5.21 14.44 -5.31
N GLU A 55 -5.65 15.48 -4.62
CA GLU A 55 -5.08 16.83 -4.69
C GLU A 55 -4.65 17.26 -3.30
N PHE A 56 -3.58 18.06 -3.22
CA PHE A 56 -3.19 18.66 -1.95
C PHE A 56 -4.27 19.63 -1.46
N VAL A 57 -4.53 19.61 -0.15
CA VAL A 57 -5.45 20.54 0.52
C VAL A 57 -4.76 21.23 1.69
N GLY A 58 -5.08 22.50 1.88
CA GLY A 58 -4.40 23.36 2.85
C GLY A 58 -2.96 23.66 2.43
N THR A 59 -2.10 23.95 3.42
CA THR A 59 -0.68 24.23 3.19
C THR A 59 0.16 23.22 3.97
N GLY A 60 0.94 22.43 3.22
CA GLY A 60 1.98 21.57 3.78
C GLY A 60 3.31 22.32 3.87
N ASN A 61 4.32 21.68 4.47
CA ASN A 61 5.68 22.22 4.51
C ASN A 61 6.71 21.10 4.40
N ASP A 62 7.82 21.38 3.72
CA ASP A 62 9.05 20.61 3.79
C ASP A 62 10.08 21.32 4.68
N TYR A 63 10.53 20.61 5.72
CA TYR A 63 11.51 21.09 6.69
C TYR A 63 12.90 20.59 6.31
N ILE A 64 13.54 21.33 5.43
CA ILE A 64 14.79 20.95 4.77
C ILE A 64 15.98 21.36 5.62
N HIS A 65 16.82 20.40 5.98
CA HIS A 65 18.10 20.67 6.64
C HIS A 65 19.26 20.42 5.68
N ALA A 66 20.16 21.40 5.53
CA ALA A 66 21.41 21.18 4.80
C ALA A 66 22.44 20.47 5.69
N ASP A 67 23.08 19.42 5.17
CA ASP A 67 24.23 18.83 5.84
C ASP A 67 25.37 19.85 5.97
N PRO A 68 26.28 19.72 6.95
CA PRO A 68 27.36 20.69 7.16
C PRO A 68 28.29 20.88 5.96
N ASP A 69 28.41 19.89 5.07
CA ASP A 69 29.20 19.97 3.85
C ASP A 69 28.46 20.65 2.68
N ASN A 70 27.17 20.99 2.86
CA ASN A 70 26.24 21.53 1.87
C ASN A 70 26.08 20.66 0.61
N LYS A 71 26.49 19.39 0.65
CA LYS A 71 26.34 18.46 -0.48
C LYS A 71 25.02 17.72 -0.47
N HIS A 72 24.37 17.64 0.68
CA HIS A 72 23.10 16.94 0.83
C HIS A 72 22.08 17.79 1.58
N LEU A 73 20.82 17.64 1.18
CA LEU A 73 19.67 18.13 1.92
C LEU A 73 18.91 16.96 2.52
N ARG A 74 18.38 17.15 3.73
CA ARG A 74 17.55 16.20 4.46
C ARG A 74 16.11 16.71 4.46
N LEU A 75 15.25 16.03 3.71
CA LEU A 75 13.85 16.39 3.57
C LEU A 75 13.04 15.82 4.73
N ASN A 76 12.02 16.56 5.14
CA ASN A 76 10.98 16.07 6.01
C ASN A 76 9.71 16.87 5.70
N ALA A 77 8.94 16.33 4.77
CA ALA A 77 7.80 17.00 4.18
C ALA A 77 6.49 16.45 4.73
N HIS A 78 5.56 17.36 4.98
CA HIS A 78 4.27 17.08 5.58
C HIS A 78 3.19 17.74 4.73
N GLY A 79 2.23 16.95 4.26
CA GLY A 79 1.09 17.46 3.51
C GLY A 79 -0.18 16.67 3.82
N VAL A 80 -1.31 17.23 3.41
CA VAL A 80 -2.60 16.54 3.42
C VAL A 80 -3.11 16.52 1.99
N ILE A 81 -3.54 15.35 1.55
CA ILE A 81 -4.16 15.15 0.24
C ILE A 81 -5.61 14.71 0.42
N LYS A 82 -6.46 15.14 -0.51
CA LYS A 82 -7.87 14.81 -0.55
C LYS A 82 -8.20 14.11 -1.85
N THR A 83 -8.85 12.96 -1.75
CA THR A 83 -9.26 12.14 -2.88
C THR A 83 -10.55 12.67 -3.53
N LYS A 84 -10.85 12.24 -4.75
CA LYS A 84 -12.12 12.59 -5.44
C LYS A 84 -13.37 12.06 -4.74
N ASP A 85 -13.23 11.02 -3.93
CA ASP A 85 -14.28 10.45 -3.07
C ASP A 85 -14.18 10.93 -1.61
N GLU A 86 -13.56 12.10 -1.43
CA GLU A 86 -13.58 12.95 -0.23
C GLU A 86 -12.82 12.40 1.00
N ALA A 87 -12.02 11.34 0.84
CA ALA A 87 -11.13 10.86 1.89
C ALA A 87 -9.92 11.78 2.08
N LEU A 88 -9.47 11.92 3.32
CA LEU A 88 -8.26 12.65 3.67
C LEU A 88 -7.15 11.67 4.01
N LEU A 89 -5.97 11.89 3.42
CA LEU A 89 -4.75 11.19 3.77
C LEU A 89 -3.70 12.22 4.16
N TYR A 90 -3.12 12.04 5.34
CA TYR A 90 -1.87 12.70 5.68
C TYR A 90 -0.75 11.99 4.92
N MET A 91 0.09 12.76 4.23
CA MET A 91 1.23 12.26 3.49
C MET A 91 2.49 12.86 4.08
N ASN A 92 3.40 12.01 4.53
CA ASN A 92 4.73 12.40 4.94
C ASN A 92 5.77 11.79 3.99
N TYR A 93 6.81 12.55 3.68
CA TYR A 93 7.98 11.95 3.07
C TYR A 93 9.27 12.51 3.64
N THR A 94 10.23 11.63 3.84
CA THR A 94 11.61 11.98 4.19
C THR A 94 12.52 11.58 3.06
N GLY A 95 13.69 12.19 2.96
CA GLY A 95 14.59 11.84 1.88
C GLY A 95 15.90 12.61 1.90
N VAL A 96 16.72 12.30 0.90
CA VAL A 96 18.01 12.92 0.69
C VAL A 96 18.06 13.48 -0.73
N VAL A 97 18.45 14.74 -0.84
CA VAL A 97 18.77 15.37 -2.12
C VAL A 97 20.27 15.61 -2.17
N THR A 98 20.92 15.13 -3.23
CA THR A 98 22.31 15.44 -3.55
C THR A 98 22.36 16.74 -4.33
N MET A 99 23.15 17.70 -3.87
CA MET A 99 23.24 19.04 -4.44
C MET A 99 24.17 19.09 -5.66
N GLY A 100 23.63 18.76 -6.83
CA GLY A 100 24.28 18.99 -8.11
C GLY A 100 24.13 20.44 -8.60
N PRO A 101 24.76 20.81 -9.72
CA PRO A 101 24.64 22.15 -10.29
C PRO A 101 23.19 22.54 -10.61
N ALA A 102 22.37 21.58 -11.06
CA ALA A 102 20.98 21.81 -11.42
C ALA A 102 20.12 22.12 -10.18
N GLU A 103 20.28 21.35 -9.11
CA GLU A 103 19.57 21.57 -7.84
C GLU A 103 20.00 22.91 -7.22
N GLN A 104 21.30 23.23 -7.21
CA GLN A 104 21.79 24.53 -6.75
C GLN A 104 21.20 25.69 -7.56
N ALA A 105 21.03 25.54 -8.87
CA ALA A 105 20.38 26.55 -9.69
C ALA A 105 18.90 26.74 -9.31
N VAL A 106 18.18 25.65 -9.00
CA VAL A 106 16.78 25.72 -8.54
C VAL A 106 16.69 26.48 -7.22
N PHE A 107 17.45 26.06 -6.20
CA PHE A 107 17.41 26.68 -4.87
C PHE A 107 17.91 28.13 -4.83
N SER A 108 18.77 28.53 -5.78
CA SER A 108 19.23 29.92 -5.92
C SER A 108 18.34 30.78 -6.83
N GLY A 109 17.26 30.23 -7.39
CA GLY A 109 16.35 30.94 -8.30
C GLY A 109 16.95 31.26 -9.67
N LYS A 110 17.98 30.51 -10.09
CA LYS A 110 18.74 30.70 -11.34
C LYS A 110 18.52 29.59 -12.37
N ALA A 111 17.68 28.60 -12.07
CA ALA A 111 17.37 27.52 -13.00
C ALA A 111 16.63 28.04 -14.24
N ASP A 112 17.00 27.51 -15.40
CA ASP A 112 16.26 27.69 -16.65
C ASP A 112 15.00 26.82 -16.68
N ASP A 113 14.13 27.09 -17.66
CA ASP A 113 12.94 26.29 -17.90
C ASP A 113 13.29 24.84 -18.23
N GLY A 114 12.53 23.91 -17.68
CA GLY A 114 12.70 22.48 -17.91
C GLY A 114 12.62 21.66 -16.64
N ALA A 115 13.18 20.47 -16.68
CA ALA A 115 13.21 19.57 -15.55
C ALA A 115 14.64 19.10 -15.28
N THR A 116 15.02 19.07 -14.02
CA THR A 116 16.23 18.38 -13.57
C THR A 116 16.15 16.88 -13.90
N ALA A 117 17.29 16.23 -14.07
CA ALA A 117 17.33 14.78 -14.23
C ALA A 117 16.93 14.08 -12.93
N PHE A 118 16.38 12.88 -13.03
CA PHE A 118 16.26 12.01 -11.86
C PHE A 118 17.64 11.50 -11.41
N GLY A 119 17.71 11.03 -10.16
CA GLY A 119 18.90 10.36 -9.61
C GLY A 119 19.60 11.12 -8.48
N ASN A 120 19.21 12.37 -8.22
CA ASN A 120 19.76 13.16 -7.11
C ASN A 120 18.83 13.25 -5.89
N SER A 121 17.54 12.94 -6.04
CA SER A 121 16.58 12.98 -4.92
C SER A 121 15.95 11.61 -4.73
N PHE A 122 16.09 11.06 -3.53
CA PHE A 122 15.45 9.80 -3.13
C PHE A 122 14.69 9.97 -1.84
N THR A 123 13.47 9.46 -1.80
CA THR A 123 12.51 9.69 -0.72
C THR A 123 11.82 8.40 -0.27
N HIS A 124 11.31 8.39 0.96
CA HIS A 124 10.42 7.38 1.51
C HIS A 124 9.11 8.06 1.90
N PHE A 125 8.00 7.57 1.36
CA PHE A 125 6.66 8.10 1.61
C PHE A 125 5.89 7.21 2.59
N THR A 126 5.20 7.84 3.53
CA THR A 126 4.22 7.20 4.39
C THR A 126 2.89 7.94 4.31
N PHE A 127 1.82 7.20 4.60
CA PHE A 127 0.46 7.73 4.60
C PHE A 127 -0.21 7.38 5.92
N GLU A 128 -1.12 8.24 6.36
CA GLU A 128 -2.02 7.98 7.49
C GLU A 128 -3.43 8.43 7.12
N THR A 129 -4.43 7.63 7.46
CA THR A 129 -5.83 7.95 7.17
C THR A 129 -6.79 7.28 8.15
N GLY A 130 -7.88 7.99 8.43
CA GLY A 130 -9.03 7.44 9.15
C GLY A 130 -10.04 6.72 8.24
N ASP A 131 -9.83 6.72 6.92
CA ASP A 131 -10.76 6.12 5.96
C ASP A 131 -10.34 4.69 5.59
N GLU A 132 -11.21 3.72 5.91
CA GLU A 132 -10.91 2.29 5.70
C GLU A 132 -10.65 1.93 4.23
N ARG A 133 -11.20 2.68 3.27
CA ARG A 133 -10.97 2.45 1.83
C ARG A 133 -9.49 2.58 1.45
N TYR A 134 -8.75 3.39 2.21
CA TYR A 134 -7.36 3.73 1.94
C TYR A 134 -6.40 3.15 2.99
N LYS A 135 -6.87 2.31 3.91
CA LYS A 135 -6.07 1.84 5.05
C LYS A 135 -4.84 1.03 4.67
N GLU A 136 -4.89 0.35 3.53
CA GLU A 136 -3.76 -0.41 2.97
C GLU A 136 -2.55 0.48 2.65
N PHE A 137 -2.72 1.80 2.42
CA PHE A 137 -1.60 2.72 2.21
C PHE A 137 -0.67 2.82 3.42
N GLU A 138 -1.18 2.63 4.64
CA GLU A 138 -0.38 2.68 5.87
C GLU A 138 0.54 1.45 6.02
N ASN A 139 0.25 0.37 5.29
CA ASN A 139 0.93 -0.92 5.41
C ASN A 139 1.86 -1.21 4.22
N ARG A 140 2.13 -0.21 3.38
CA ARG A 140 3.00 -0.33 2.21
C ARG A 140 4.23 0.53 2.36
N VAL A 141 5.31 0.08 1.71
CA VAL A 141 6.55 0.84 1.62
C VAL A 141 6.63 1.46 0.23
N PHE A 142 6.77 2.77 0.21
CA PHE A 142 6.84 3.59 -0.98
C PHE A 142 8.16 4.34 -1.00
N VAL A 143 8.94 4.15 -2.05
CA VAL A 143 10.18 4.90 -2.26
C VAL A 143 10.00 5.76 -3.50
N GLY A 144 10.59 6.95 -3.50
CA GLY A 144 10.46 7.90 -4.58
C GLY A 144 11.82 8.30 -5.14
N GLN A 145 11.84 8.64 -6.42
CA GLN A 145 12.89 9.46 -7.00
C GLN A 145 12.29 10.80 -7.43
N GLY A 146 12.92 11.89 -7.00
CA GLY A 146 12.44 13.25 -7.21
C GLY A 146 13.20 14.00 -8.30
N ARG A 147 12.53 15.00 -8.89
CA ARG A 147 13.14 16.04 -9.71
C ARG A 147 12.37 17.35 -9.60
N PHE A 148 13.05 18.47 -9.79
CA PHE A 148 12.43 19.77 -9.96
C PHE A 148 11.99 19.98 -11.40
N ARG A 149 10.85 20.64 -11.57
CA ARG A 149 10.32 21.20 -12.81
C ARG A 149 10.18 22.71 -12.62
N VAL A 150 10.85 23.46 -13.49
CA VAL A 150 10.89 24.92 -13.47
C VAL A 150 10.26 25.42 -14.76
N GLU A 151 9.36 26.38 -14.63
CA GLU A 151 8.80 27.13 -15.75
C GLU A 151 8.70 28.60 -15.34
N LYS A 152 9.29 29.49 -16.12
CA LYS A 152 9.33 30.93 -15.86
C LYS A 152 7.93 31.49 -15.62
N GLY A 153 7.81 32.24 -14.52
CA GLY A 153 6.55 32.87 -14.13
C GLY A 153 5.53 31.91 -13.49
N LYS A 154 5.88 30.63 -13.31
CA LYS A 154 5.06 29.66 -12.57
C LYS A 154 5.76 29.22 -11.29
N PRO A 155 5.00 28.77 -10.28
CA PRO A 155 5.59 28.10 -9.12
C PRO A 155 6.40 26.88 -9.53
N ILE A 156 7.45 26.57 -8.76
CA ILE A 156 8.26 25.38 -8.98
C ILE A 156 7.42 24.15 -8.62
N VAL A 157 7.53 23.09 -9.42
CA VAL A 157 6.90 21.80 -9.13
C VAL A 157 7.98 20.76 -8.85
N VAL A 158 7.87 20.07 -7.73
CA VAL A 158 8.68 18.88 -7.43
C VAL A 158 7.90 17.65 -7.86
N GLU A 159 8.42 16.90 -8.82
CA GLU A 159 7.82 15.67 -9.30
C GLU A 159 8.55 14.46 -8.71
N TYR A 160 7.79 13.53 -8.15
CA TYR A 160 8.26 12.24 -7.69
C TYR A 160 7.65 11.11 -8.49
N LYS A 161 8.49 10.16 -8.93
CA LYS A 161 8.07 8.86 -9.42
C LYS A 161 8.21 7.85 -8.29
N ILE A 162 7.09 7.29 -7.86
CA ILE A 162 7.00 6.48 -6.66
C ILE A 162 6.65 5.06 -7.06
N PRO A 163 7.61 4.14 -7.01
CA PRO A 163 7.32 2.73 -6.95
C PRO A 163 6.86 2.27 -5.55
N SER A 164 6.22 1.11 -5.55
CA SER A 164 5.99 0.30 -4.36
C SER A 164 6.61 -1.09 -4.58
N TRP A 165 6.75 -1.87 -3.50
CA TRP A 165 7.17 -3.26 -3.65
C TRP A 165 6.16 -4.07 -4.47
N ASN A 166 6.67 -4.96 -5.31
CA ASN A 166 5.83 -5.93 -5.99
C ASN A 166 5.32 -6.96 -4.96
N VAL A 167 3.99 -6.99 -4.78
CA VAL A 167 3.31 -7.82 -3.78
C VAL A 167 2.86 -9.17 -4.38
N GLU A 168 3.21 -9.50 -5.64
CA GLU A 168 2.85 -10.77 -6.31
C GLU A 168 3.16 -12.02 -5.47
N LEU A 169 4.17 -11.97 -4.59
CA LEU A 169 4.50 -13.09 -3.70
C LEU A 169 3.52 -13.28 -2.53
N LEU A 170 2.86 -12.22 -2.06
CA LEU A 170 2.01 -12.27 -0.87
C LEU A 170 0.61 -12.81 -1.16
N GLU A 171 0.05 -12.57 -2.35
CA GLU A 171 -1.22 -13.17 -2.76
C GLU A 171 -1.09 -14.68 -3.00
N VAL A 172 0.01 -15.14 -3.60
CA VAL A 172 0.27 -16.59 -3.77
C VAL A 172 0.38 -17.29 -2.43
N PHE A 173 1.02 -16.67 -1.44
CA PHE A 173 1.08 -17.19 -0.07
C PHE A 173 -0.28 -17.16 0.64
N ARG A 174 -1.07 -16.09 0.48
CA ARG A 174 -2.44 -16.00 1.05
C ARG A 174 -3.38 -17.03 0.42
N LEU A 175 -3.33 -17.23 -0.89
CA LEU A 175 -4.09 -18.25 -1.61
C LEU A 175 -3.67 -19.67 -1.22
N HIS A 176 -2.37 -19.93 -1.05
CA HIS A 176 -1.88 -21.21 -0.52
C HIS A 176 -2.34 -21.45 0.92
N ALA A 177 -2.25 -20.46 1.81
CA ALA A 177 -2.67 -20.59 3.20
C ALA A 177 -4.20 -20.83 3.32
N ALA A 178 -5.00 -20.14 2.51
CA ALA A 178 -6.45 -20.35 2.44
C ALA A 178 -6.81 -21.75 1.89
N SER A 179 -6.10 -22.21 0.85
CA SER A 179 -6.28 -23.56 0.29
C SER A 179 -5.91 -24.66 1.30
N VAL A 180 -4.77 -24.51 2.00
CA VAL A 180 -4.33 -25.49 3.03
C VAL A 180 -5.30 -25.55 4.21
N ASN A 181 -5.88 -24.42 4.62
CA ASN A 181 -6.90 -24.39 5.67
C ASN A 181 -8.25 -24.97 5.22
N ALA A 182 -8.63 -24.79 3.95
CA ALA A 182 -9.83 -25.42 3.38
C ALA A 182 -9.71 -26.96 3.28
N VAL A 183 -8.50 -27.48 3.03
CA VAL A 183 -8.23 -28.94 3.01
C VAL A 183 -8.20 -29.55 4.41
N LYS A 184 -7.91 -28.75 5.45
CA LYS A 184 -7.92 -29.19 6.86
C LYS A 184 -9.27 -29.05 7.57
N ALA A 185 -10.26 -28.41 6.96
CA ALA A 185 -11.60 -28.35 7.53
C ALA A 185 -12.22 -29.76 7.52
N PRO A 186 -12.63 -30.33 8.67
CA PRO A 186 -13.36 -31.59 8.67
C PRO A 186 -14.65 -31.42 7.83
N PRO A 187 -15.09 -32.46 7.11
CA PRO A 187 -16.29 -32.38 6.31
C PRO A 187 -17.45 -31.92 7.20
N GLN A 188 -18.14 -30.86 6.76
CA GLN A 188 -19.40 -30.45 7.36
C GLN A 188 -20.33 -31.68 7.35
N PRO A 189 -21.01 -32.02 8.46
CA PRO A 189 -21.95 -33.13 8.48
C PRO A 189 -23.12 -32.81 7.55
N GLY A 190 -22.99 -33.26 6.30
CA GLY A 190 -24.05 -33.25 5.31
C GLY A 190 -25.09 -34.28 5.67
N ASP A 191 -26.35 -33.85 5.64
CA ASP A 191 -27.58 -34.57 5.92
C ASP A 191 -27.67 -35.89 5.12
N VAL A 192 -27.33 -37.02 5.76
CA VAL A 192 -27.38 -38.38 5.16
C VAL A 192 -28.82 -38.92 5.18
N ARG A 193 -29.80 -38.12 4.76
CA ARG A 193 -31.21 -38.55 4.79
C ARG A 193 -31.82 -38.97 3.45
N ASN A 194 -31.08 -39.01 2.35
CA ASN A 194 -31.62 -39.50 1.07
C ASN A 194 -30.61 -40.29 0.23
N HIS A 195 -30.01 -41.35 0.78
CA HIS A 195 -29.24 -42.33 -0.02
C HIS A 195 -30.04 -43.64 -0.18
N PRO A 196 -30.24 -44.21 -1.40
CA PRO A 196 -31.18 -45.32 -1.65
C PRO A 196 -30.77 -46.70 -1.10
N LEU A 197 -29.75 -46.80 -0.24
CA LEU A 197 -29.16 -48.08 0.18
C LEU A 197 -29.60 -48.55 1.58
N LEU A 198 -30.50 -47.83 2.25
CA LEU A 198 -31.03 -48.21 3.58
C LEU A 198 -32.47 -48.75 3.55
N ARG A 199 -32.90 -49.35 2.43
CA ARG A 199 -34.21 -50.02 2.33
C ARG A 199 -34.16 -51.54 2.27
N LEU A 200 -33.01 -52.15 2.60
CA LEU A 200 -32.82 -53.61 2.54
C LEU A 200 -32.58 -54.30 3.89
N GLN A 201 -32.77 -53.60 5.02
CA GLN A 201 -32.61 -54.20 6.36
C GLN A 201 -33.86 -54.12 7.25
N SER A 202 -35.03 -53.75 6.71
CA SER A 202 -36.29 -53.72 7.45
C SER A 202 -37.35 -54.72 6.96
N GLN A 203 -36.95 -55.79 6.26
CA GLN A 203 -37.86 -56.83 5.76
C GLN A 203 -37.50 -58.27 6.15
N THR A 204 -36.66 -58.48 7.16
CA THR A 204 -36.30 -59.84 7.62
C THR A 204 -36.53 -60.08 9.11
N SER A 205 -37.49 -59.39 9.74
CA SER A 205 -37.86 -59.65 11.14
C SER A 205 -39.36 -59.63 11.41
N GLN A 206 -40.17 -60.12 10.47
CA GLN A 206 -41.57 -60.48 10.70
C GLN A 206 -41.98 -61.59 9.72
N ASP A 207 -41.53 -62.81 9.98
CA ASP A 207 -42.25 -64.04 9.62
C ASP A 207 -41.45 -65.23 10.15
N GLU A 208 -41.79 -65.69 11.36
CA GLU A 208 -41.69 -67.08 11.82
C GLU A 208 -42.03 -67.18 13.32
N SER A 209 -43.32 -67.13 13.66
CA SER A 209 -43.80 -67.73 14.91
C SER A 209 -45.29 -68.08 14.85
N THR A 210 -45.71 -68.95 13.93
CA THR A 210 -46.99 -69.70 14.05
C THR A 210 -46.94 -70.98 13.20
N ASN A 211 -46.58 -72.10 13.82
CA ASN A 211 -47.27 -73.41 13.76
C ASN A 211 -46.34 -74.58 14.09
N ALA A 212 -46.52 -75.18 15.28
CA ALA A 212 -46.31 -76.61 15.49
C ALA A 212 -47.13 -77.09 16.71
N VAL A 213 -48.25 -77.75 16.41
CA VAL A 213 -49.04 -78.67 17.24
C VAL A 213 -49.32 -79.84 16.27
N ALA A 214 -49.17 -81.15 16.50
CA ALA A 214 -48.95 -82.02 17.66
C ALA A 214 -48.44 -83.41 17.17
N SER A 215 -47.96 -84.26 18.09
CA SER A 215 -48.13 -85.75 18.17
C SER A 215 -47.36 -86.21 19.42
N VAL A 216 -47.98 -86.37 20.61
CA VAL A 216 -48.67 -87.54 21.21
C VAL A 216 -47.81 -88.82 21.31
N GLU A 217 -47.57 -89.26 22.57
CA GLU A 217 -47.45 -90.64 23.12
C GLU A 217 -46.42 -90.66 24.28
N HIS A 218 -46.52 -91.44 25.36
CA HIS A 218 -47.57 -92.08 26.15
C HIS A 218 -46.90 -92.36 27.52
N THR A 219 -47.73 -92.44 28.57
CA THR A 219 -47.52 -92.78 30.01
C THR A 219 -46.66 -94.05 30.31
N PRO A 220 -46.37 -94.44 31.58
CA PRO A 220 -46.85 -93.93 32.88
C PRO A 220 -45.77 -93.43 33.87
#